data_AF-A0A7C1PWM5-F1
#
_entry.id   AF-A0A7C1PWM5-F1
#
_cell.length_a   1.000
_cell.length_b   1.000
_cell.length_c   1.000
_cell.angle_alpha   90.00
_cell.angle_beta   90.00
_cell.angle_gamma   90.00
#
_symmetry.space_group_name_H-M   'P 1'
#
loop_
_entity.id
_entity.type
_entity.pdbx_description
1 polymer ?
#
loop_
_entity_poly.entity_id
_entity_poly.type
_entity_poly.pdbx_seq_one_letter_code
_entity_poly.pdbx_strand_id
1 'polypeptide(L)'
;NKPVKTIVAPYGEALMEFLKYGDHKLGCVLCKRLMLRVAEKVAESEDALGVVTGDSLGQVASQTLQNMNTIETGVDLPVFRPLIGMDKTEIISLARIVGSYETSVQPANCCLGPPLHPETGATVSKVKQAEDVLDMDRLVKETLENLKTLEVSYVEG
;
A
#
# COMPACT_ATOMS: atom_id res chain seq x y z
N ASN A 1 5.98 -9.27 25.19
CA ASN A 1 5.45 -8.95 23.84
C ASN A 1 5.37 -10.21 23.00
N LYS A 2 4.30 -10.39 22.22
CA LYS A 2 4.22 -11.50 21.24
C LYS A 2 5.07 -11.14 20.01
N PRO A 3 5.78 -12.10 19.40
CA PRO A 3 6.49 -11.87 18.14
C PRO A 3 5.50 -11.39 17.08
N VAL A 4 5.94 -10.46 16.22
CA VAL A 4 5.14 -9.96 15.11
C VAL A 4 5.58 -10.72 13.86
N LYS A 5 4.68 -11.55 13.32
CA LYS A 5 4.89 -12.20 12.03
C LYS A 5 4.96 -11.13 10.95
N THR A 6 6.08 -11.07 10.24
CA THR A 6 6.29 -10.07 9.19
C THR A 6 6.37 -10.78 7.85
N ILE A 7 5.50 -10.43 6.91
CA ILE A 7 5.50 -10.98 5.55
C ILE A 7 5.99 -9.89 4.61
N VAL A 8 7.03 -10.19 3.84
CA VAL A 8 7.63 -9.30 2.85
C VAL A 8 7.18 -9.73 1.47
N ALA A 9 6.45 -8.85 0.79
CA ALA A 9 6.05 -9.00 -0.60
C ALA A 9 7.02 -8.22 -1.51
N PRO A 10 7.84 -8.91 -2.33
CA PRO A 10 8.76 -8.23 -3.23
C PRO A 10 7.97 -7.49 -4.33
N TYR A 11 8.26 -6.21 -4.49
CA TYR A 11 7.50 -5.31 -5.36
C TYR A 11 8.30 -4.78 -6.58
N GLY A 12 9.61 -5.07 -6.63
CA GLY A 12 10.53 -4.45 -7.59
C GLY A 12 10.15 -4.70 -9.06
N GLU A 13 9.79 -5.93 -9.41
CA GLU A 13 9.44 -6.30 -10.79
C GLU A 13 8.14 -5.62 -11.24
N ALA A 14 7.09 -5.69 -10.42
CA ALA A 14 5.83 -5.00 -10.68
C ALA A 14 6.03 -3.48 -10.82
N LEU A 15 6.87 -2.86 -9.99
CA LEU A 15 7.20 -1.44 -10.11
C LEU A 15 7.86 -1.13 -11.46
N MET A 16 8.81 -1.95 -11.90
CA MET A 16 9.49 -1.74 -13.19
C MET A 16 8.51 -1.88 -14.36
N GLU A 17 7.56 -2.81 -14.30
CA GLU A 17 6.51 -2.92 -15.30
C GLU A 17 5.56 -1.71 -15.29
N PHE A 18 5.17 -1.22 -14.11
CA PHE A 18 4.35 -0.01 -13.99
C PHE A 18 5.05 1.21 -14.57
N LEU A 19 6.35 1.34 -14.34
CA LEU A 19 7.16 2.43 -14.88
C LEU A 19 7.38 2.31 -16.39
N LYS A 20 7.32 1.11 -16.97
CA LYS A 20 7.60 0.89 -18.39
C LYS A 20 6.35 0.89 -19.26
N TYR A 21 5.24 0.36 -18.74
CA TYR A 21 4.04 0.05 -19.52
C TYR A 21 2.77 0.69 -18.96
N GLY A 22 2.78 1.12 -17.69
CA GLY A 22 1.62 1.74 -17.05
C GLY A 22 1.41 3.20 -17.42
N ASP A 23 0.18 3.70 -17.21
CA ASP A 23 -0.04 5.16 -17.15
C ASP A 23 0.70 5.71 -15.92
N HIS A 24 1.80 6.43 -16.15
CA HIS A 24 2.61 7.01 -15.10
C HIS A 24 1.78 7.79 -14.07
N LYS A 25 0.73 8.51 -14.48
CA LYS A 25 -0.11 9.28 -13.53
C LYS A 25 -0.84 8.39 -12.54
N LEU A 26 -1.16 7.16 -12.94
CA LEU A 26 -1.81 6.16 -12.11
C LEU A 26 -0.85 5.36 -11.25
N GLY A 27 0.47 5.56 -11.36
CA GLY A 27 1.49 4.77 -10.69
C GLY A 27 1.14 4.47 -9.23
N CYS A 28 0.94 5.50 -8.40
CA CYS A 28 0.58 5.32 -6.99
C CYS A 28 -0.73 4.57 -6.76
N VAL A 29 -1.73 4.74 -7.63
CA VAL A 29 -3.03 4.05 -7.53
C VAL A 29 -2.86 2.56 -7.88
N LEU A 30 -2.12 2.25 -8.95
CA LEU A 30 -1.81 0.88 -9.36
C LEU A 30 -0.94 0.17 -8.31
N CYS A 31 0.08 0.86 -7.75
CA CYS A 31 0.88 0.37 -6.63
C CYS A 31 -0.01 -0.08 -5.47
N LYS A 32 -0.91 0.80 -5.02
CA LYS A 32 -1.79 0.52 -3.88
C LYS A 32 -2.80 -0.58 -4.19
N ARG A 33 -3.27 -0.70 -5.44
CA ARG A 33 -4.15 -1.80 -5.84
C ARG A 33 -3.44 -3.15 -5.81
N LEU A 34 -2.22 -3.25 -6.33
CA LEU A 34 -1.43 -4.47 -6.22
C LEU A 34 -1.21 -4.84 -4.74
N MET A 35 -0.75 -3.88 -3.94
CA MET A 35 -0.51 -4.08 -2.50
C MET A 35 -1.76 -4.55 -1.76
N LEU A 36 -2.92 -3.95 -2.04
CA LEU A 36 -4.16 -4.29 -1.34
C LEU A 36 -4.71 -5.66 -1.76
N ARG A 37 -4.64 -6.03 -3.05
CA ARG A 37 -5.00 -7.39 -3.53
C ARG A 37 -4.08 -8.45 -2.92
N VAL A 38 -2.77 -8.18 -2.86
CA VAL A 38 -1.81 -9.09 -2.19
C VAL A 38 -2.11 -9.19 -0.69
N ALA A 39 -2.39 -8.05 -0.03
CA ALA A 39 -2.73 -8.02 1.39
C ALA A 39 -4.03 -8.78 1.70
N GLU A 40 -5.05 -8.70 0.84
CA GLU A 40 -6.28 -9.48 0.97
C GLU A 40 -6.00 -10.99 0.91
N LYS A 41 -5.22 -11.45 -0.08
CA LYS A 41 -4.87 -12.87 -0.22
C LYS A 41 -4.03 -13.38 0.96
N VAL A 42 -3.14 -12.55 1.48
CA VAL A 42 -2.40 -12.85 2.72
C VAL A 42 -3.36 -12.91 3.91
N ALA A 43 -4.26 -11.93 4.07
CA ALA A 43 -5.23 -11.90 5.15
C ALA A 43 -6.15 -13.14 5.15
N GLU A 44 -6.64 -13.56 3.98
CA GLU A 44 -7.39 -14.80 3.81
C GLU A 44 -6.60 -16.02 4.31
N SER A 45 -5.31 -16.12 3.96
CA SER A 45 -4.45 -17.25 4.37
C SER A 45 -4.11 -17.26 5.87
N GLU A 46 -4.27 -16.13 6.55
CA GLU A 46 -4.00 -15.96 7.99
C GLU A 46 -5.30 -15.88 8.81
N ASP A 47 -6.46 -16.20 8.21
CA ASP A 47 -7.80 -16.08 8.82
C ASP A 47 -8.08 -14.68 9.40
N ALA A 48 -7.49 -13.64 8.80
CA ALA A 48 -7.66 -12.26 9.22
C ALA A 48 -8.95 -11.65 8.64
N LEU A 49 -9.60 -10.78 9.41
CA LEU A 49 -10.91 -10.21 9.09
C LEU A 49 -10.84 -8.84 8.40
N GLY A 50 -9.65 -8.37 8.03
CA GLY A 50 -9.48 -7.06 7.40
C GLY A 50 -8.03 -6.62 7.29
N VAL A 51 -7.84 -5.50 6.59
CA VAL A 51 -6.55 -4.86 6.36
C VAL A 51 -6.53 -3.51 7.06
N VAL A 52 -5.43 -3.15 7.74
CA VAL A 52 -5.25 -1.83 8.36
C VAL A 52 -4.24 -1.03 7.55
N THR A 53 -4.57 0.20 7.19
CA THR A 53 -3.62 1.13 6.55
C THR A 53 -3.44 2.41 7.38
N GLY A 54 -2.28 3.05 7.21
CA GLY A 54 -2.00 4.37 7.77
C GLY A 54 -2.45 5.53 6.88
N ASP A 55 -3.45 5.33 6.00
CA ASP A 55 -3.93 6.39 5.12
C ASP A 55 -4.66 7.49 5.91
N SER A 56 -4.40 8.75 5.55
CA SER A 56 -5.11 9.95 6.04
C SER A 56 -5.75 10.69 4.86
N LEU A 57 -6.95 11.24 5.04
CA LEU A 57 -7.70 11.83 3.93
C LEU A 57 -7.05 13.13 3.44
N GLY A 58 -6.77 13.21 2.14
CA GLY A 58 -6.26 14.42 1.49
C GLY A 58 -4.79 14.73 1.76
N GLN A 59 -4.06 13.88 2.47
CA GLN A 59 -2.65 14.12 2.79
C GLN A 59 -1.73 13.95 1.56
N VAL A 60 -2.02 13.01 0.67
CA VAL A 60 -1.33 12.82 -0.61
C VAL A 60 -2.32 12.53 -1.75
N ALA A 61 -1.89 12.68 -3.00
CA ALA A 61 -2.75 12.51 -4.18
C ALA A 61 -3.50 11.16 -4.20
N SER A 62 -2.86 10.06 -3.79
CA SER A 62 -3.49 8.73 -3.74
C SER A 62 -4.48 8.54 -2.59
N GLN A 63 -4.67 9.55 -1.74
CA GLN A 63 -5.53 9.53 -0.56
C GLN A 63 -6.69 10.54 -0.66
N THR A 64 -7.15 10.86 -1.88
CA THR A 64 -8.45 11.50 -2.08
C THR A 64 -9.57 10.47 -1.92
N LEU A 65 -10.80 10.90 -1.59
CA LEU A 65 -11.96 10.00 -1.48
C LEU A 65 -12.15 9.16 -2.75
N GLN A 66 -12.00 9.79 -3.92
CA GLN A 66 -12.15 9.12 -5.20
C GLN A 66 -11.06 8.07 -5.44
N ASN A 67 -9.81 8.39 -5.15
CA ASN A 67 -8.73 7.42 -5.29
C ASN A 67 -8.85 6.27 -4.28
N MET A 68 -9.23 6.53 -3.02
CA MET A 68 -9.46 5.48 -2.03
C MET A 68 -10.54 4.50 -2.50
N ASN A 69 -11.69 5.02 -2.94
CA ASN A 69 -12.77 4.21 -3.50
C ASN A 69 -12.30 3.37 -4.71
N THR A 70 -11.54 3.97 -5.61
CA THR A 70 -10.98 3.27 -6.78
C THR A 70 -9.95 2.21 -6.37
N ILE A 71 -9.12 2.46 -5.35
CA ILE A 71 -8.12 1.50 -4.86
C ILE A 71 -8.81 0.28 -4.23
N GLU A 72 -9.86 0.49 -3.44
CA GLU A 72 -10.60 -0.57 -2.74
C GLU A 72 -11.53 -1.39 -3.64
N THR A 73 -11.83 -0.90 -4.84
CA THR A 73 -12.79 -1.60 -5.71
C THR A 73 -12.28 -3.01 -6.06
N GLY A 74 -13.06 -4.03 -5.69
CA GLY A 74 -12.73 -5.44 -5.91
C GLY A 74 -11.93 -6.10 -4.78
N VAL A 75 -11.81 -5.43 -3.62
CA VAL A 75 -11.33 -5.99 -2.36
C VAL A 75 -12.55 -6.16 -1.46
N ASP A 76 -12.79 -7.38 -1.01
CA ASP A 76 -13.97 -7.78 -0.24
C ASP A 76 -13.73 -7.64 1.27
N LEU A 77 -12.47 -7.67 1.72
CA LEU A 77 -12.12 -7.47 3.12
C LEU A 77 -12.21 -5.99 3.54
N PRO A 78 -12.72 -5.69 4.76
CA PRO A 78 -12.72 -4.34 5.31
C PRO A 78 -11.32 -3.72 5.38
N VAL A 79 -11.19 -2.46 4.93
CA VAL A 79 -9.96 -1.67 5.05
C VAL A 79 -10.11 -0.60 6.13
N PHE A 80 -9.51 -0.85 7.29
CA PHE A 80 -9.52 0.07 8.43
C PHE A 80 -8.47 1.16 8.28
N ARG A 81 -8.87 2.42 8.55
CA ARG A 81 -8.02 3.61 8.43
C ARG A 81 -8.06 4.45 9.71
N PRO A 82 -7.32 4.06 10.76
CA PRO A 82 -7.35 4.77 12.04
C PRO A 82 -6.97 6.25 11.95
N LEU A 83 -6.16 6.63 10.94
CA LEU A 83 -5.65 7.98 10.75
C LEU A 83 -6.49 8.82 9.77
N ILE A 84 -7.64 8.33 9.28
CA ILE A 84 -8.36 8.91 8.15
C ILE A 84 -8.71 10.40 8.34
N GLY A 85 -9.03 10.81 9.57
CA GLY A 85 -9.39 12.18 9.91
C GLY A 85 -8.30 12.99 10.60
N MET A 86 -7.10 12.43 10.76
CA MET A 86 -6.00 13.09 11.46
C MET A 86 -5.15 13.91 10.49
N ASP A 87 -4.73 15.10 10.92
CA ASP A 87 -3.74 15.88 10.20
C ASP A 87 -2.30 15.38 10.44
N LYS A 88 -1.37 15.90 9.66
CA LYS A 88 0.04 15.49 9.72
C LYS A 88 0.68 15.74 11.10
N THR A 89 0.31 16.82 11.77
CA THR A 89 0.87 17.18 13.09
C THR A 89 0.36 16.26 14.19
N GLU A 90 -0.91 15.85 14.11
CA GLU A 90 -1.49 14.85 15.01
C GLU A 90 -0.83 13.49 14.82
N ILE A 91 -0.63 13.06 13.56
CA ILE A 91 0.06 11.80 13.24
C ILE A 91 1.51 11.81 13.74
N ILE A 92 2.24 12.93 13.56
CA ILE A 92 3.61 13.08 14.08
C ILE A 92 3.63 13.02 15.61
N SER A 93 2.67 13.67 16.27
CA SER A 93 2.57 13.67 17.73
C SER A 93 2.30 12.25 18.25
N LEU A 94 1.39 11.53 17.60
CA LEU A 94 1.13 10.12 17.91
C LEU A 94 2.36 9.25 17.68
N ALA A 95 3.08 9.42 16.56
CA ALA A 95 4.30 8.69 16.25
C ALA A 95 5.40 8.89 17.31
N ARG A 96 5.49 10.08 17.91
CA ARG A 96 6.42 10.35 19.02
C ARG A 96 5.98 9.66 20.30
N ILE A 97 4.68 9.68 20.62
CA ILE A 97 4.12 9.00 21.80
C ILE A 97 4.36 7.49 21.73
N VAL A 98 4.18 6.87 20.56
CA VAL A 98 4.40 5.42 20.37
C VAL A 98 5.86 5.05 20.09
N GLY A 99 6.76 6.03 20.02
CA GLY A 99 8.20 5.82 19.82
C GLY A 99 8.63 5.43 18.40
N SER A 100 7.77 5.56 17.38
CA SER A 100 8.11 5.20 16.00
C SER A 100 8.74 6.34 15.20
N TYR A 101 8.57 7.59 15.64
CA TYR A 101 8.92 8.78 14.88
C TYR A 101 10.37 8.78 14.35
N GLU A 102 11.36 8.60 15.23
CA GLU A 102 12.79 8.68 14.86
C GLU A 102 13.20 7.63 13.81
N THR A 103 12.58 6.45 13.86
CA THR A 103 12.82 5.40 12.85
C THR A 103 12.11 5.74 11.53
N SER A 104 10.87 6.24 11.60
CA SER A 104 10.05 6.54 10.43
C SER A 104 10.52 7.74 9.60
N VAL A 105 11.29 8.67 10.19
CA VAL A 105 11.80 9.86 9.47
C VAL A 105 13.16 9.65 8.81
N GLN A 106 13.77 8.47 8.98
CA GLN A 106 15.06 8.17 8.34
C GLN A 106 14.94 8.24 6.80
N PRO A 107 15.97 8.71 6.09
CA PRO A 107 15.95 8.75 4.63
C PRO A 107 15.70 7.37 4.02
N ALA A 108 14.61 7.23 3.27
CA ALA A 108 14.29 6.01 2.54
C ALA A 108 14.48 6.23 1.04
N ASN A 109 15.37 5.46 0.42
CA ASN A 109 15.62 5.50 -1.02
C ASN A 109 14.69 4.54 -1.80
N CYS A 110 13.55 4.16 -1.21
CA CYS A 110 12.84 2.94 -1.59
C CYS A 110 11.92 3.07 -2.81
N CYS A 111 11.54 4.29 -3.22
CA CYS A 111 10.54 4.48 -4.28
C CYS A 111 11.03 5.43 -5.37
N LEU A 112 11.43 4.88 -6.51
CA LEU A 112 11.71 5.61 -7.75
C LEU A 112 10.43 6.02 -8.50
N GLY A 113 9.27 5.57 -8.02
CA GLY A 113 8.01 5.60 -8.76
C GLY A 113 6.97 6.70 -8.48
N PRO A 114 7.15 7.70 -7.58
CA PRO A 114 6.16 8.77 -7.50
C PRO A 114 6.12 9.55 -8.83
N PRO A 115 4.95 9.66 -9.49
CA PRO A 115 4.86 10.40 -10.73
C PRO A 115 4.97 11.89 -10.50
N LEU A 116 5.48 12.62 -11.50
CA LEU A 116 5.60 14.08 -11.45
C LEU A 116 4.22 14.77 -11.29
N HIS A 117 3.20 14.20 -11.92
CA HIS A 117 1.82 14.68 -11.89
C HIS A 117 0.88 13.52 -11.54
N PRO A 118 0.78 13.15 -10.25
CA PRO A 118 -0.07 12.05 -9.81
C PRO A 118 -1.55 12.36 -10.09
N GLU A 119 -2.28 11.33 -10.50
CA GLU A 119 -3.73 11.39 -10.63
C GLU A 119 -4.39 11.55 -9.26
N THR A 120 -5.23 12.56 -9.08
CA THR A 120 -5.97 12.84 -7.83
C THR A 120 -7.41 12.35 -7.87
N GLY A 121 -7.90 11.96 -9.05
CA GLY A 121 -9.26 11.46 -9.26
C GLY A 121 -9.31 10.32 -10.27
N ALA A 122 -8.62 9.22 -9.98
CA ALA A 122 -8.66 8.04 -10.82
C ALA A 122 -10.06 7.41 -10.78
N THR A 123 -10.55 6.98 -11.94
CA THR A 123 -11.81 6.22 -12.04
C THR A 123 -11.51 4.73 -12.09
N VAL A 124 -12.45 3.91 -11.59
CA VAL A 124 -12.37 2.45 -11.66
C VAL A 124 -12.14 1.97 -13.10
N SER A 125 -12.81 2.58 -14.08
CA SER A 125 -12.68 2.20 -15.49
C SER A 125 -11.27 2.44 -16.03
N LYS A 126 -10.68 3.62 -15.76
CA LYS A 126 -9.34 3.98 -16.21
C LYS A 126 -8.29 3.06 -15.58
N VAL A 127 -8.47 2.74 -14.32
CA VAL A 127 -7.56 1.86 -13.59
C VAL A 127 -7.67 0.42 -14.08
N LYS A 128 -8.88 -0.12 -14.29
CA LYS A 128 -9.06 -1.46 -14.88
C LYS A 128 -8.38 -1.61 -16.24
N GLN A 129 -8.51 -0.61 -17.12
CA GLN A 129 -7.83 -0.63 -18.42
C GLN A 129 -6.30 -0.70 -18.27
N ALA A 130 -5.74 0.04 -17.33
CA ALA A 130 -4.31 -0.02 -17.04
C ALA A 130 -3.91 -1.38 -16.42
N GLU A 131 -4.75 -1.94 -15.55
CA GLU A 131 -4.55 -3.28 -14.98
C GLU A 131 -4.56 -4.38 -16.06
N ASP A 132 -5.43 -4.27 -17.07
CA ASP A 132 -5.50 -5.22 -18.18
C ASP A 132 -4.23 -5.20 -19.04
N VAL A 133 -3.67 -4.01 -19.29
CA VAL A 133 -2.40 -3.85 -20.04
C VAL A 133 -1.22 -4.44 -19.27
N LEU A 134 -1.24 -4.33 -17.94
CA LEU A 134 -0.16 -4.78 -17.05
C LEU A 134 -0.28 -6.26 -16.68
N ASP A 135 -1.42 -6.90 -16.97
CA ASP A 135 -1.78 -8.22 -16.44
C ASP A 135 -1.65 -8.24 -14.90
N MET A 136 -2.48 -7.42 -14.25
CA MET A 136 -2.44 -7.26 -12.79
C MET A 136 -2.62 -8.57 -12.04
N ASP A 137 -3.42 -9.51 -12.56
CA ASP A 137 -3.66 -10.80 -11.91
C ASP A 137 -2.39 -11.67 -11.93
N ARG A 138 -1.62 -11.66 -13.02
CA ARG A 138 -0.28 -12.26 -13.07
C ARG A 138 0.65 -11.62 -12.05
N LEU A 139 0.69 -10.29 -11.96
CA LEU A 139 1.58 -9.59 -11.02
C LEU A 139 1.23 -9.90 -9.55
N VAL A 140 -0.07 -9.98 -9.21
CA VAL A 140 -0.52 -10.42 -7.88
C VAL A 140 -0.02 -11.83 -7.60
N LYS A 141 -0.21 -12.76 -8.54
CA LYS A 141 0.21 -14.15 -8.41
C LYS A 141 1.73 -14.28 -8.22
N GLU A 142 2.52 -13.66 -9.08
CA GLU A 142 3.99 -13.67 -8.98
C GLU A 142 4.48 -13.08 -7.65
N THR A 143 3.83 -12.02 -7.16
CA THR A 143 4.15 -11.42 -5.85
C THR A 143 3.86 -12.41 -4.71
N LEU A 144 2.72 -13.11 -4.77
CA LEU A 144 2.33 -14.12 -3.77
C LEU A 144 3.27 -15.33 -3.76
N GLU A 145 3.75 -15.78 -4.93
CA GLU A 145 4.69 -16.90 -5.04
C GLU A 145 6.07 -16.58 -4.43
N ASN A 146 6.41 -15.30 -4.31
CA ASN A 146 7.71 -14.84 -3.82
C ASN A 146 7.67 -14.21 -2.41
N LEU A 147 6.58 -14.42 -1.66
CA LEU A 147 6.47 -13.94 -0.28
C LEU A 147 7.57 -14.52 0.61
N LYS A 148 8.10 -13.69 1.51
CA LYS A 148 9.09 -14.10 2.53
C LYS A 148 8.53 -13.83 3.91
N THR A 149 8.55 -14.83 4.79
CA THR A 149 8.18 -14.66 6.19
C THR A 149 9.43 -14.39 7.03
N LEU A 150 9.37 -13.35 7.84
CA LEU A 150 10.38 -12.97 8.83
C LEU A 150 9.75 -13.04 10.21
N GLU A 151 10.47 -13.62 11.16
CA GLU A 151 10.15 -13.51 12.58
C GLU A 151 10.86 -12.29 13.14
N VAL A 152 10.10 -11.28 13.55
CA VAL A 152 10.65 -10.07 14.16
C VAL A 152 10.31 -10.08 15.64
N SER A 153 11.35 -10.17 16.47
CA SER A 153 11.26 -10.02 17.91
C SER A 153 11.63 -8.59 18.30
N TYR A 154 10.86 -7.99 19.21
CA TYR A 154 11.22 -6.73 19.83
C TYR A 154 12.41 -6.95 20.77
N VAL A 155 13.49 -6.19 20.57
CA VAL A 155 14.60 -6.11 21.52
C VAL A 155 14.34 -4.86 22.36
N GLU A 156 14.02 -5.04 23.64
CA GLU A 156 14.01 -3.93 24.60
C GLU A 156 15.43 -3.34 24.69
N GLY A 157 15.54 -2.03 24.45
CA GLY A 157 16.75 -1.24 24.63
C GLY A 157 16.67 -0.39 25.88
#